data_AF-A0A933LJ20-F1
#
_entry.id   AF-A0A933LJ20-F1
#
_cell.length_a   1.000
_cell.length_b   1.000
_cell.length_c   1.000
_cell.angle_alpha   90.00
_cell.angle_beta   90.00
_cell.angle_gamma   90.00
#
_symmetry.space_group_name_H-M   'P 1'
#
loop_
_entity.id
_entity.type
_entity.pdbx_description
1 polymer ?
#
loop_
_entity_poly.entity_id
_entity_poly.type
_entity_poly.pdbx_seq_one_letter_code
_entity_poly.pdbx_strand_id
1 'polypeptide(L)' 'MRAIETTLTVRADGSGTIQVPPEIQPGEHRAVVVVETETRPAAGPRRVRLPTYDLGPWPEGFTVSREQIYDDER' A
#
# COMPACT_ATOMS: atom_id res chain seq x y z
N MET A 1 1.11 34.18 13.78
CA MET A 1 0.66 32.78 13.95
C MET A 1 1.63 32.11 14.89
N ARG A 2 1.19 31.63 16.06
CA ARG A 2 2.05 30.90 17.01
C ARG A 2 1.66 29.43 16.94
N ALA A 3 2.59 28.57 16.54
CA ALA A 3 2.37 27.13 16.56
C ALA A 3 2.64 26.62 17.98
N ILE A 4 1.73 25.78 18.49
CA ILE A 4 1.90 25.08 19.76
C ILE A 4 2.12 23.62 19.40
N GLU A 5 3.31 23.11 19.67
CA GLU A 5 3.58 21.67 19.62
C GLU A 5 3.15 21.05 20.95
N THR A 6 2.21 20.11 20.89
CA THR A 6 1.72 19.38 22.05
C THR A 6 1.27 18.00 21.61
N THR A 7 1.23 17.07 22.56
CA THR A 7 0.83 15.68 22.31
C THR A 7 -0.69 15.57 22.31
N LEU A 8 -1.25 15.13 21.18
CA LEU A 8 -2.66 14.72 21.06
C LEU A 8 -2.76 13.24 21.42
N THR A 9 -3.44 12.91 22.52
CA THR A 9 -3.76 11.52 22.83
C THR A 9 -5.09 11.15 22.20
N VAL A 10 -5.07 10.23 21.23
CA VAL A 10 -6.26 9.66 20.58
C VAL A 10 -6.64 8.36 21.28
N ARG A 11 -7.89 8.26 21.75
CA ARG A 11 -8.44 7.06 22.39
C ARG A 11 -9.05 6.12 21.36
N ALA A 12 -9.30 4.87 21.76
CA ALA A 12 -9.87 3.84 20.90
C ALA A 12 -11.29 4.17 20.39
N ASP A 13 -12.01 5.04 21.07
CA ASP A 13 -13.34 5.54 20.67
C ASP A 13 -13.29 6.69 19.64
N GLY A 14 -12.08 7.07 19.19
CA GLY A 14 -11.87 8.18 18.27
C GLY A 14 -11.87 9.56 18.92
N SER A 15 -12.03 9.65 20.24
CA SER A 15 -11.90 10.93 20.97
C SER A 15 -10.44 11.33 21.15
N GLY A 16 -10.15 12.63 21.10
CA GLY A 16 -8.84 13.20 21.34
C GLY A 16 -8.83 14.14 22.54
N THR A 17 -7.75 14.15 23.32
CA THR A 17 -7.49 15.21 24.31
C THR A 17 -6.16 15.88 24.06
N ILE A 18 -6.15 17.21 24.13
CA ILE A 18 -4.97 18.06 23.99
C ILE A 18 -4.68 18.69 25.35
N GLN A 19 -3.43 18.63 25.80
CA GLN A 19 -2.98 19.36 26.98
C GLN A 19 -2.42 20.71 26.54
N VAL A 20 -3.06 21.80 27.00
CA VAL A 20 -2.64 23.17 26.69
C VAL A 20 -1.60 23.61 27.73
N PRO A 21 -0.41 24.11 27.31
CA PRO A 21 0.60 24.59 28.24
C PRO A 21 0.10 25.77 29.10
N PRO A 22 0.58 25.91 30.34
CA PRO A 22 0.14 26.97 31.26
C PRO A 22 0.49 28.39 30.81
N GLU A 23 1.37 28.54 29.82
CA GLU A 23 1.77 29.81 29.20
C GLU A 23 0.72 30.36 28.20
N ILE A 24 -0.31 29.58 27.87
CA ILE A 24 -1.47 30.06 27.10
C ILE A 24 -2.51 30.60 28.08
N GLN A 25 -2.84 31.88 27.94
CA GLN A 25 -3.87 32.50 28.78
C GLN A 25 -5.27 31.93 28.47
N PRO A 26 -6.15 31.83 29.47
CA PRO A 26 -7.55 31.49 29.27
C PRO A 26 -8.20 32.45 28.27
N GLY A 27 -8.91 31.90 27.29
CA GLY A 27 -9.55 32.69 26.23
C GLY A 27 -10.00 31.83 25.06
N GLU A 28 -10.61 32.46 24.07
CA GLU A 28 -10.97 31.80 22.81
C GLU A 28 -9.75 31.72 21.90
N HIS A 29 -9.44 30.51 21.44
CA HIS A 29 -8.29 30.24 20.57
C HIS A 29 -8.72 29.37 19.39
N ARG A 30 -8.20 29.66 18.20
CA ARG A 30 -8.38 28.79 17.03
C ARG A 30 -7.34 27.67 17.05
N ALA A 31 -7.78 26.44 17.23
CA ALA A 31 -6.94 25.24 17.08
C ALA A 31 -6.98 24.72 15.63
N VAL A 32 -5.84 24.29 15.12
CA VAL A 32 -5.71 23.60 13.83
C VAL A 32 -5.00 22.28 14.08
N VAL A 33 -5.66 21.17 13.78
CA VAL A 33 -5.09 19.82 13.87
C VAL A 33 -4.77 19.35 12.47
N VAL A 34 -3.50 19.07 12.20
CA VAL A 34 -3.05 18.48 10.93
C VAL A 34 -2.71 17.03 11.21
N VAL A 35 -3.42 16.11 10.56
CA VAL A 35 -3.15 14.68 10.66
C VAL A 35 -2.50 14.25 9.35
N GLU A 36 -1.23 13.92 9.41
CA GLU A 36 -0.53 13.28 8.30
C GLU A 36 -0.60 11.77 8.49
N THR A 37 -1.51 11.12 7.77
CA THR A 37 -1.48 9.67 7.67
C THR A 37 -0.37 9.31 6.70
N GLU A 38 0.76 8.79 7.21
CA GLU A 38 1.68 8.04 6.37
C GLU A 38 0.88 6.90 5.76
N THR A 39 0.55 7.04 4.47
CA THR A 39 0.00 5.94 3.71
C THR A 39 1.12 4.93 3.61
N ARG A 40 1.17 3.95 4.54
CA ARG A 40 2.11 2.84 4.45
C ARG A 40 2.00 2.33 3.01
N PRO A 41 3.08 2.36 2.21
CA PRO A 41 2.99 1.91 0.84
C PRO A 41 2.45 0.48 0.86
N ALA A 42 1.37 0.25 0.10
CA ALA A 42 0.84 -1.08 -0.09
C ALA A 42 2.02 -2.01 -0.39
N ALA A 43 2.10 -3.14 0.33
CA ALA A 43 3.19 -4.09 0.15
C ALA A 43 3.36 -4.34 -1.35
N GLY A 44 4.56 -4.02 -1.87
CA GLY A 44 4.86 -4.15 -3.29
C GLY A 44 4.55 -5.56 -3.81
N PRO A 45 4.40 -5.74 -5.14
CA PRO A 45 3.98 -7.01 -5.71
C PRO A 45 4.85 -8.16 -5.18
N ARG A 46 4.20 -9.12 -4.52
CA ARG A 46 4.87 -10.29 -3.96
C ARG A 46 5.47 -11.08 -5.11
N ARG A 47 6.81 -11.14 -5.18
CA ARG A 47 7.50 -12.04 -6.11
C ARG A 47 7.21 -13.48 -5.71
N VAL A 48 6.24 -14.08 -6.37
CA VAL A 48 5.95 -15.51 -6.26
C VAL A 48 6.92 -16.27 -7.17
N ARG A 49 7.62 -17.28 -6.62
CA ARG A 49 8.36 -18.23 -7.45
C ARG A 49 7.39 -19.30 -7.90
N LEU A 50 6.98 -19.24 -9.15
CA LEU A 50 6.16 -20.29 -9.76
C LEU A 50 7.06 -21.50 -10.06
N PRO A 51 6.57 -22.74 -9.87
CA PRO A 51 7.31 -23.92 -10.29
C PRO A 51 7.52 -23.87 -11.81
N THR A 52 8.74 -24.15 -12.24
CA THR A 52 9.08 -24.29 -13.67
C THR A 52 9.03 -25.77 -14.02
N TYR A 53 8.30 -26.12 -15.06
CA TYR A 53 8.28 -27.47 -15.60
C TYR A 53 9.15 -27.53 -16.85
N ASP A 54 10.09 -28.45 -16.88
CA ASP A 54 10.90 -28.74 -18.07
C ASP A 54 10.14 -29.74 -18.93
N LEU A 55 9.73 -29.30 -20.12
CA LEU A 55 9.03 -30.13 -21.10
C LEU A 55 10.00 -30.89 -22.02
N GLY A 56 11.32 -30.74 -21.82
CA GLY A 56 12.33 -31.25 -22.70
C GLY A 56 12.47 -30.44 -23.99
N PRO A 57 13.39 -30.85 -24.89
CA PRO A 57 13.55 -30.21 -26.19
C PRO A 57 12.32 -30.47 -27.07
N TRP A 58 12.00 -29.49 -27.92
CA TRP A 58 10.99 -29.68 -28.96
C TRP A 58 11.41 -30.81 -29.92
N PRO A 59 10.46 -31.61 -30.42
CA PRO A 59 10.76 -32.62 -31.44
C PRO A 59 11.38 -31.99 -32.70
N GLU A 60 12.24 -32.74 -33.40
CA GLU A 60 12.77 -32.30 -34.68
C GLU A 60 11.64 -32.10 -35.70
N GLY A 61 11.68 -30.97 -36.41
CA GLY A 61 10.62 -30.59 -37.35
C GLY A 61 9.33 -30.10 -36.68
N PHE A 62 9.29 -29.94 -35.35
CA PHE A 62 8.16 -29.30 -34.68
C PHE A 62 8.05 -27.83 -35.09
N THR A 63 6.87 -27.46 -35.55
CA THR A 63 6.48 -26.10 -35.87
C THR A 63 5.36 -25.66 -34.93
N VAL A 64 5.33 -24.37 -34.60
CA VAL A 64 4.20 -23.74 -33.90
C VAL A 64 3.03 -23.43 -34.85
N SER A 65 2.94 -24.16 -35.97
CA SER A 65 1.85 -23.99 -36.93
C SER A 65 0.55 -24.46 -36.31
N ARG A 66 -0.55 -23.84 -36.73
CA ARG A 66 -1.89 -24.15 -36.21
C ARG A 66 -2.25 -25.60 -36.54
N GLU A 67 -1.93 -26.01 -37.76
CA GLU A 67 -2.16 -27.35 -38.29
C GLU A 67 -1.52 -28.41 -37.39
N GLN A 68 -0.28 -28.17 -36.93
CA GLN A 68 0.42 -29.10 -36.04
C GLN A 68 -0.03 -29.03 -34.57
N ILE A 69 -0.44 -27.87 -34.06
CA ILE A 69 -0.92 -27.70 -32.68
C ILE A 69 -2.34 -28.23 -32.50
N TYR A 70 -3.20 -28.03 -33.50
CA TYR A 70 -4.62 -28.33 -33.42
C TYR A 70 -5.05 -29.56 -34.21
N ASP A 71 -4.11 -30.23 -34.88
CA ASP A 71 -4.38 -31.37 -35.76
C ASP A 71 -5.44 -31.04 -36.83
N ASP A 72 -5.39 -29.80 -37.32
CA ASP A 72 -6.29 -29.31 -38.35
C ASP A 72 -5.86 -29.91 -39.71
N GLU A 73 -6.38 -31.10 -40.03
CA GLU A 73 -6.30 -31.68 -41.38
C GLU A 73 -7.17 -30.85 -42.34
N ARG A 74 -6.53 -30.25 -43.37
CA ARG A 74 -7.23 -29.49 -44.41
C ARG A 74 -7.37 -30.30 -45.70
#